data_AF-A0A940PVM7-F1
#
_entry.id   AF-A0A940PVM7-F1
#
_cell.length_a   1.000
_cell.length_b   1.000
_cell.length_c   1.000
_cell.angle_alpha   90.00
_cell.angle_beta   90.00
_cell.angle_gamma   90.00
#
_symmetry.space_group_name_H-M   'P 1'
#
loop_
_entity.id
_entity.type
_entity.pdbx_description
1 polymer ?
#
loop_
_entity_poly.entity_id
_entity_poly.type
_entity_poly.pdbx_seq_one_letter_code
_entity_poly.pdbx_strand_id
1 'polypeptide(L)'
;MKLPLDETPTGLLPTTPSALWSLEAGIPQARGKQRELTKKSGSSVRSARRLSSSQSAGHAIANLQFGFWMMLTAGARESTIWTPMLSPIFHGVTRGQVHDPMKKLNTLRNRLAHWEPVFSTTTGLAKRLHEFDQFFS
;
A
#
# COMPACT_ATOMS: atom_id res chain seq x y z
N MET A 1 -33.04 -26.93 -27.95
CA MET A 1 -32.80 -25.53 -27.53
C MET A 1 -31.59 -25.52 -26.61
N LYS A 2 -30.40 -25.26 -27.16
CA LYS A 2 -29.11 -25.29 -26.44
C LYS A 2 -28.45 -23.94 -26.73
N LEU A 3 -28.35 -23.09 -25.71
CA LEU A 3 -27.61 -21.83 -25.79
C LEU A 3 -26.12 -22.14 -25.95
N PRO A 4 -25.37 -21.43 -26.83
CA PRO A 4 -23.94 -21.60 -26.91
C PRO A 4 -23.27 -20.90 -25.72
N LEU A 5 -22.26 -21.56 -25.16
CA LEU A 5 -21.33 -20.99 -24.20
C LEU A 5 -20.52 -19.92 -24.93
N ASP A 6 -20.63 -18.67 -24.47
CA ASP A 6 -19.81 -17.57 -24.94
C ASP A 6 -18.39 -17.76 -24.40
N GLU A 7 -17.49 -18.15 -25.31
CA GLU A 7 -16.06 -18.30 -25.11
C GLU A 7 -15.46 -16.91 -24.87
N THR A 8 -15.41 -16.44 -23.62
CA THR A 8 -14.66 -15.21 -23.29
C THR A 8 -13.17 -15.41 -23.62
N PRO A 9 -12.56 -14.60 -24.50
CA PRO A 9 -11.16 -14.74 -24.81
C PRO A 9 -10.33 -14.27 -23.61
N THR A 10 -9.55 -15.21 -23.08
CA THR A 10 -8.43 -14.96 -22.19
C THR A 10 -7.41 -14.10 -22.93
N GLY A 11 -7.14 -12.90 -22.45
CA GLY A 11 -5.95 -12.14 -22.84
C GLY A 11 -6.22 -10.73 -23.31
N LEU A 12 -6.37 -9.82 -22.34
CA LEU A 12 -5.77 -8.48 -22.29
C LEU A 12 -6.53 -7.70 -21.22
N LEU A 13 -5.94 -7.59 -20.03
CA LEU A 13 -6.40 -6.59 -19.06
C LEU A 13 -6.35 -5.22 -19.76
N PRO A 14 -7.41 -4.39 -19.69
CA PRO A 14 -7.38 -3.06 -20.26
C PRO A 14 -6.14 -2.33 -19.74
N THR A 15 -5.24 -1.95 -20.65
CA THR A 15 -3.96 -1.30 -20.36
C THR A 15 -4.13 0.18 -20.00
N THR A 16 -5.36 0.69 -20.05
CA THR A 16 -5.70 2.03 -19.57
C THR A 16 -5.52 2.05 -18.06
N PRO A 17 -4.64 2.89 -17.50
CA PRO A 17 -4.61 3.09 -16.06
C PRO A 17 -6.01 3.53 -15.64
N SER A 18 -6.66 2.77 -14.75
CA SER A 18 -8.01 3.11 -14.29
C SER A 18 -8.01 4.58 -13.86
N ALA A 19 -9.00 5.37 -14.29
CA ALA A 19 -9.07 6.81 -14.00
C ALA A 19 -8.84 7.12 -12.50
N LEU A 20 -9.21 6.17 -11.63
CA LEU A 20 -8.98 6.16 -10.20
C LEU A 20 -7.51 6.35 -9.77
N TRP A 21 -6.52 5.80 -10.49
CA TRP A 21 -5.10 5.95 -10.18
C TRP A 21 -4.52 7.33 -10.55
N SER A 22 -5.25 8.08 -11.38
CA SER A 22 -4.87 9.41 -11.86
C SER A 22 -5.70 10.52 -11.21
N LEU A 23 -6.54 10.20 -10.22
CA LEU A 23 -7.31 11.20 -9.49
C LEU A 23 -6.38 12.14 -8.72
N GLU A 24 -6.69 13.43 -8.82
CA GLU A 24 -6.00 14.50 -8.11
C GLU A 24 -7.04 15.41 -7.45
N ALA A 25 -6.81 15.76 -6.18
CA ALA A 25 -7.76 16.53 -5.38
C ALA A 25 -7.04 17.49 -4.44
N GLY A 26 -7.68 18.63 -4.16
CA GLY A 26 -7.16 19.68 -3.28
C GLY A 26 -6.35 20.76 -3.99
N ILE A 27 -5.62 21.55 -3.17
CA ILE A 27 -4.76 22.66 -3.62
C ILE A 27 -3.54 22.16 -4.42
N PRO A 28 -2.85 23.03 -5.20
CA PRO A 28 -1.73 22.61 -6.04
C PRO A 28 -0.65 21.78 -5.33
N GLN A 29 -0.31 22.14 -4.09
CA GLN A 29 0.67 21.41 -3.27
C GLN A 29 0.21 19.97 -2.97
N ALA A 30 -1.08 19.79 -2.64
CA ALA A 30 -1.67 18.47 -2.38
C ALA A 30 -1.68 17.60 -3.65
N ARG A 31 -2.01 18.19 -4.81
CA ARG A 31 -1.94 17.51 -6.12
C ARG A 31 -0.52 17.11 -6.47
N GLY A 32 0.46 18.01 -6.26
CA GLY A 32 1.88 17.70 -6.44
C GLY A 32 2.33 16.51 -5.59
N LYS A 33 1.89 16.46 -4.33
CA LYS A 33 2.16 15.31 -3.45
C LYS A 33 1.53 14.03 -3.98
N GLN A 34 0.27 14.07 -4.45
CA GLN A 34 -0.42 12.91 -5.02
C GLN A 34 0.28 12.36 -6.26
N ARG A 35 0.71 13.25 -7.17
CA ARG A 35 1.48 12.87 -8.37
C ARG A 35 2.77 12.14 -8.01
N GLU A 36 3.53 12.66 -7.06
CA GLU A 36 4.79 12.04 -6.64
C GLU A 36 4.55 10.66 -6.02
N LEU A 37 3.51 10.54 -5.18
CA LEU A 37 3.12 9.24 -4.64
C LEU A 37 2.73 8.26 -5.75
N THR A 38 1.92 8.68 -6.73
CA THR A 38 1.49 7.83 -7.85
C THR A 38 2.67 7.42 -8.72
N LYS A 39 3.62 8.33 -9.00
CA LYS A 39 4.87 8.01 -9.69
C LYS A 39 5.65 6.92 -8.95
N LYS A 40 5.81 7.05 -7.63
CA LYS A 40 6.51 6.08 -6.79
C LYS A 40 5.81 4.71 -6.77
N SER A 41 4.51 4.68 -6.51
CA SER A 41 3.69 3.45 -6.53
C SER A 41 3.75 2.77 -7.90
N GLY A 42 3.63 3.52 -8.99
CA GLY A 42 3.75 3.00 -10.35
C GLY A 42 5.14 2.41 -10.64
N SER A 43 6.20 3.02 -10.09
CA SER A 43 7.56 2.47 -10.18
C SER A 43 7.67 1.12 -9.45
N SER A 44 7.15 1.03 -8.22
CA SER A 44 7.13 -0.22 -7.45
C SER A 44 6.39 -1.34 -8.19
N VAL A 45 5.22 -1.05 -8.79
CA VAL A 45 4.46 -2.03 -9.58
C VAL A 45 5.24 -2.47 -10.82
N ARG A 46 5.88 -1.55 -11.55
CA ARG A 46 6.71 -1.90 -12.71
C ARG A 46 7.89 -2.78 -12.32
N SER A 47 8.59 -2.46 -11.23
CA SER A 47 9.69 -3.28 -10.73
C SER A 47 9.22 -4.67 -10.31
N ALA A 48 8.10 -4.77 -9.58
CA ALA A 48 7.53 -6.04 -9.16
C ALA A 48 7.09 -6.91 -10.35
N ARG A 49 6.53 -6.31 -11.40
CA ARG A 49 6.21 -7.01 -12.66
C ARG A 49 7.44 -7.51 -13.40
N ARG A 50 8.55 -6.75 -13.39
CA ARG A 50 9.82 -7.19 -14.00
C ARG A 50 10.42 -8.40 -13.28
N LEU A 51 10.20 -8.51 -11.97
CA LEU A 51 10.64 -9.64 -11.15
C LEU A 51 9.74 -10.87 -11.33
N SER A 52 8.51 -10.70 -11.84
CA SER A 52 7.61 -11.83 -12.08
C SER A 52 7.95 -12.55 -13.38
N SER A 53 8.47 -13.77 -13.29
CA SER A 53 8.78 -14.64 -14.42
C SER A 53 7.56 -14.97 -15.31
N SER A 54 6.36 -15.02 -14.73
CA SER A 54 5.13 -15.38 -15.42
C SER A 54 4.28 -14.20 -15.90
N GLN A 55 4.72 -12.95 -15.70
CA GLN A 55 3.92 -11.72 -15.93
C GLN A 55 2.52 -11.73 -15.28
N SER A 56 2.23 -12.68 -14.39
CA SER A 56 0.93 -12.79 -13.73
C SER A 56 0.76 -11.70 -12.68
N ALA A 57 -0.46 -11.19 -12.54
CA ALA A 57 -0.78 -10.18 -11.54
C ALA A 57 -0.47 -10.67 -10.12
N GLY A 58 -0.75 -11.95 -9.82
CA GLY A 58 -0.44 -12.56 -8.52
C GLY A 58 1.05 -12.56 -8.18
N HIS A 59 1.92 -12.89 -9.14
CA HIS A 59 3.36 -12.82 -8.90
C HIS A 59 3.84 -11.39 -8.70
N ALA A 60 3.33 -10.43 -9.47
CA ALA A 60 3.66 -9.03 -9.27
C ALA A 60 3.22 -8.55 -7.87
N ILE A 61 2.03 -8.94 -7.41
CA ILE A 61 1.52 -8.62 -6.06
C ILE A 61 2.44 -9.20 -4.99
N ALA A 62 2.89 -10.45 -5.14
CA ALA A 62 3.81 -11.10 -4.19
C ALA A 62 5.18 -10.41 -4.08
N ASN A 63 5.62 -9.73 -5.15
CA ASN A 63 6.89 -9.00 -5.19
C ASN A 63 6.78 -7.55 -4.66
N LEU A 64 5.60 -7.08 -4.27
CA LEU A 64 5.43 -5.75 -3.69
C LEU A 64 5.86 -5.72 -2.22
N GLN A 65 6.81 -4.85 -1.91
CA GLN A 65 7.26 -4.63 -0.54
C GLN A 65 6.14 -4.02 0.32
N PHE A 66 6.10 -4.35 1.62
CA PHE A 66 5.13 -3.82 2.58
C PHE A 66 4.92 -2.29 2.52
N GLY A 67 6.01 -1.53 2.34
CA GLY A 67 5.95 -0.07 2.21
C GLY A 67 5.06 0.43 1.06
N PHE A 68 4.87 -0.36 -0.01
CA PHE A 68 3.92 -0.02 -1.08
C PHE A 68 2.49 0.08 -0.55
N TRP A 69 2.04 -0.95 0.19
CA TRP A 69 0.69 -1.06 0.74
C TRP A 69 0.42 0.05 1.76
N MET A 70 1.39 0.33 2.64
CA MET A 70 1.30 1.42 3.61
C MET A 70 1.13 2.78 2.95
N MET A 71 1.75 3.00 1.79
CA MET A 71 1.59 4.27 1.07
C MET A 71 0.23 4.42 0.38
N LEU A 72 -0.56 3.36 0.19
CA LEU A 72 -1.93 3.48 -0.34
C LEU A 72 -2.88 4.13 0.65
N THR A 73 -2.62 3.96 1.95
CA THR A 73 -3.44 4.50 3.05
C THR A 73 -2.91 5.85 3.57
N ALA A 74 -1.92 6.44 2.90
CA ALA A 74 -1.39 7.75 3.29
C ALA A 74 -2.46 8.85 3.19
N GLY A 75 -2.44 9.84 4.10
CA GLY A 75 -3.45 10.90 4.14
C GLY A 75 -3.58 11.72 2.85
N ALA A 76 -2.47 11.95 2.12
CA ALA A 76 -2.52 12.61 0.82
C ALA A 76 -3.33 11.86 -0.25
N ARG A 77 -3.60 10.56 -0.03
CA ARG A 77 -4.39 9.70 -0.90
C ARG A 77 -5.79 9.43 -0.36
N GLU A 78 -6.24 10.17 0.65
CA GLU A 78 -7.56 9.94 1.24
C GLU A 78 -8.66 10.09 0.19
N SER A 79 -8.67 11.22 -0.51
CA SER A 79 -9.65 11.52 -1.56
C SER A 79 -9.41 10.80 -2.89
N THR A 80 -8.21 10.26 -3.14
CA THR A 80 -7.84 9.68 -4.44
C THR A 80 -7.79 8.16 -4.45
N ILE A 81 -7.50 7.52 -3.30
CA ILE A 81 -7.42 6.05 -3.18
C ILE A 81 -8.30 5.55 -2.04
N TRP A 82 -8.19 6.12 -0.84
CA TRP A 82 -8.89 5.58 0.34
C TRP A 82 -10.40 5.62 0.15
N THR A 83 -11.00 6.81 0.05
CA THR A 83 -12.45 6.98 -0.06
C THR A 83 -13.05 6.25 -1.26
N PRO A 84 -12.52 6.38 -2.49
CA PRO A 84 -13.16 5.76 -3.66
C PRO A 84 -12.92 4.24 -3.80
N MET A 85 -11.88 3.66 -3.18
CA MET A 85 -11.50 2.26 -3.43
C MET A 85 -11.31 1.41 -2.18
N LEU A 86 -10.66 1.92 -1.13
CA LEU A 86 -10.30 1.11 0.04
C LEU A 86 -11.34 1.16 1.16
N SER A 87 -11.96 2.32 1.39
CA SER A 87 -12.96 2.50 2.43
C SER A 87 -14.12 1.50 2.35
N PRO A 88 -14.62 1.11 1.15
CA PRO A 88 -15.64 0.07 1.04
C PRO A 88 -15.17 -1.34 1.44
N ILE A 89 -13.87 -1.60 1.47
CA ILE A 89 -13.30 -2.90 1.88
C ILE A 89 -13.12 -2.94 3.40
N PHE A 90 -12.83 -1.78 4.00
CA PHE A 90 -12.52 -1.60 5.41
C PHE A 90 -13.74 -1.07 6.18
N HIS A 91 -14.72 -1.95 6.42
CA HIS A 91 -15.93 -1.60 7.15
C HIS A 91 -15.64 -1.23 8.62
N GLY A 92 -16.19 -0.10 9.07
CA GLY A 92 -16.12 0.32 10.49
C GLY A 92 -14.75 0.80 10.97
N VAL A 93 -13.75 0.92 10.08
CA VAL A 93 -12.42 1.43 10.44
C VAL A 93 -12.05 2.64 9.61
N THR A 94 -11.41 3.61 10.25
CA THR A 94 -10.93 4.82 9.60
C THR A 94 -9.60 4.57 8.89
N ARG A 95 -9.26 5.44 7.94
CA ARG A 95 -7.95 5.42 7.26
C ARG A 95 -6.80 5.45 8.26
N GLY A 96 -6.91 6.29 9.29
CA GLY A 96 -5.88 6.43 10.34
C GLY A 96 -5.65 5.11 11.09
N GLN A 97 -6.73 4.45 11.52
CA GLN A 97 -6.67 3.16 12.21
C GLN A 97 -5.97 2.06 11.38
N VAL A 98 -6.02 2.14 10.04
CA VAL A 98 -5.27 1.22 9.17
C VAL A 98 -3.84 1.73 8.90
N HIS A 99 -3.68 3.01 8.59
CA HIS A 99 -2.40 3.58 8.18
C HIS A 99 -1.36 3.62 9.31
N ASP A 100 -1.78 4.02 10.50
CA ASP A 100 -0.88 4.26 11.63
C ASP A 100 -0.12 3.00 12.07
N PRO A 101 -0.76 1.83 12.29
CA PRO A 101 -0.02 0.61 12.62
C PRO A 101 0.93 0.19 11.47
N MET A 102 0.50 0.31 10.21
CA MET A 102 1.37 0.01 9.06
C MET A 102 2.60 0.93 9.01
N LYS A 103 2.41 2.23 9.26
CA LYS A 103 3.49 3.21 9.30
C LYS A 103 4.47 2.90 10.42
N LYS A 104 3.97 2.58 11.62
CA LYS A 104 4.82 2.19 12.76
C LYS A 104 5.64 0.93 12.44
N LEU A 105 5.01 -0.11 11.86
CA LEU A 105 5.71 -1.33 11.46
C LEU A 105 6.81 -1.06 10.42
N ASN A 106 6.51 -0.24 9.42
CA ASN A 106 7.51 0.12 8.41
C ASN A 106 8.68 0.92 9.01
N THR A 107 8.41 1.82 9.95
CA THR A 107 9.46 2.54 10.69
C THR A 107 10.34 1.58 11.49
N LEU A 108 9.74 0.64 12.23
CA LEU A 108 10.49 -0.38 12.98
C LEU A 108 11.39 -1.20 12.06
N ARG A 109 10.85 -1.71 10.94
CA ARG A 109 11.62 -2.47 9.95
C ARG A 109 12.77 -1.64 9.36
N ASN A 110 12.55 -0.35 9.10
CA ASN A 110 13.62 0.54 8.63
C ASN A 110 14.72 0.70 9.68
N ARG A 111 14.39 0.88 10.96
CA ARG A 111 15.38 1.01 12.04
C ARG A 111 16.24 -0.25 12.18
N LEU A 112 15.60 -1.41 12.15
CA LEU A 112 16.30 -2.70 12.15
C LEU A 112 17.26 -2.83 10.95
N ALA A 113 16.82 -2.45 9.75
CA ALA A 113 17.64 -2.53 8.54
C ALA A 113 18.84 -1.56 8.55
N HIS A 114 18.70 -0.40 9.18
CA HIS A 114 19.79 0.56 9.33
C HIS A 114 20.67 0.27 10.55
N TRP A 115 20.45 -0.85 11.24
CA TRP A 115 21.12 -1.19 12.50
C TRP A 115 21.06 -0.05 13.52
N GLU A 116 20.03 0.79 13.44
CA GLU A 116 19.80 1.81 14.46
C GLU A 116 19.38 1.10 15.74
N PRO A 117 19.87 1.54 16.91
CA PRO A 117 19.45 0.98 18.18
C PRO A 117 17.93 1.07 18.32
N VAL A 118 17.26 -0.08 18.20
CA VAL A 118 15.86 -0.23 18.63
C VAL A 118 15.81 -0.30 20.16
N PHE A 119 16.90 -0.79 20.75
CA PHE A 119 17.15 -0.87 22.18
C PHE A 119 18.26 0.12 22.56
N SER A 120 17.90 1.21 23.23
CA SER A 120 18.87 2.02 23.97
C SER A 120 19.02 1.37 25.34
N THR A 121 20.26 1.11 25.75
CA THR A 121 20.64 0.62 27.09
C THR A 121 20.13 1.52 28.22
N THR A 122 19.67 2.74 27.90
CA THR A 122 19.19 3.75 28.84
C THR A 122 17.68 3.68 29.10
N THR A 123 16.88 3.02 28.24
CA THR A 123 15.42 2.93 28.41
C THR A 123 15.03 1.47 28.59
N GLY A 124 14.77 1.06 29.84
CA GLY A 124 14.60 -0.33 30.24
C GLY A 124 13.73 -1.17 29.31
N LEU A 125 14.25 -2.33 28.91
CA LEU A 125 13.65 -3.35 28.03
C LEU A 125 12.17 -3.62 28.35
N ALA A 126 11.80 -3.66 29.63
CA ALA A 126 10.44 -3.89 30.10
C ALA A 126 9.43 -2.82 29.65
N LYS A 127 9.82 -1.54 29.64
CA LYS A 127 8.95 -0.44 29.20
C LYS A 127 8.64 -0.53 27.70
N ARG A 128 9.60 -1.00 26.91
CA ARG A 128 9.47 -1.14 25.44
C ARG A 128 8.80 -2.46 25.04
N LEU A 129 8.96 -3.54 25.80
CA LEU A 129 8.16 -4.75 25.63
C LEU A 129 6.68 -4.47 25.92
N HIS A 130 6.36 -3.63 26.90
CA HIS A 130 4.99 -3.17 27.14
C HIS A 130 4.43 -2.34 25.97
N GLU A 131 5.24 -1.47 25.35
CA GLU A 131 4.85 -0.78 24.10
C GLU A 131 4.64 -1.77 22.94
N PHE A 132 5.36 -2.88 22.93
CA PHE A 132 5.22 -3.96 21.95
C PHE A 132 3.95 -4.78 22.18
N ASP A 133 3.56 -5.03 23.43
CA ASP A 133 2.30 -5.69 23.78
C ASP A 133 1.09 -4.81 23.44
N GLN A 134 1.20 -3.50 23.71
CA GLN A 134 0.25 -2.48 23.26
C GLN A 134 0.24 -2.29 21.73
N PHE A 135 1.23 -2.82 20.99
CA PHE A 135 1.29 -2.73 19.54
C PHE A 135 0.33 -3.72 18.85
N PHE A 136 0.02 -4.83 19.51
CA PHE A 136 -0.79 -5.94 18.98
C PHE A 136 -2.12 -6.13 19.72
N SER A 137 -2.39 -5.33 20.75
CA SER A 137 -3.67 -5.27 21.48
C SER A 137 -4.55 -4.15 20.94
#